data_AF-A0A257WZK0-F1
#
_entry.id   AF-A0A257WZK0-F1
#
_cell.length_a   1.000
_cell.length_b   1.000
_cell.length_c   1.000
_cell.angle_alpha   90.00
_cell.angle_beta   90.00
_cell.angle_gamma   90.00
#
_symmetry.space_group_name_H-M   'P 1'
#
loop_
_entity.id
_entity.type
_entity.pdbx_description
1 polymer ?
#
loop_
_entity_poly.entity_id
_entity_poly.type
_entity_poly.pdbx_seq_one_letter_code
_entity_poly.pdbx_strand_id
1 'polypeptide(L)'
;SLLQLSADQRRVALLTAGERRAATAYEAYRRGYAAGLSDLTSALQAEQTWRAARTALSGARGQALQRAVQTYKALGGGWSPQAVPETASSR
;
A
#
# COMPACT_ATOMS: atom_id res chain seq x y z
N SER A 1 -4.62 -13.95 7.29
CA SER A 1 -6.00 -14.02 7.84
C SER A 1 -6.78 -12.75 7.47
N LEU A 2 -8.12 -12.77 7.50
CA LEU A 2 -8.96 -11.60 7.20
C LEU A 2 -8.65 -10.40 8.11
N LEU A 3 -8.29 -10.65 9.38
CA LEU A 3 -7.86 -9.60 10.32
C LEU A 3 -6.65 -8.83 9.80
N GLN A 4 -5.63 -9.53 9.29
CA GLN A 4 -4.44 -8.89 8.73
C GLN A 4 -4.77 -8.11 7.45
N LEU A 5 -5.70 -8.59 6.62
CA LEU A 5 -6.17 -7.85 5.44
C LEU A 5 -6.86 -6.53 5.83
N SER A 6 -7.72 -6.56 6.86
CA SER A 6 -8.35 -5.34 7.37
C SER A 6 -7.34 -4.35 7.98
N ALA A 7 -6.27 -4.85 8.60
CA ALA A 7 -5.19 -4.02 9.14
C ALA A 7 -4.39 -3.36 8.02
N ASP A 8 -4.09 -4.09 6.94
CA ASP A 8 -3.42 -3.55 5.76
C ASP A 8 -4.24 -2.45 5.07
N GLN A 9 -5.56 -2.65 4.93
CA GLN A 9 -6.47 -1.64 4.36
C GLN A 9 -6.45 -0.35 5.19
N ARG A 10 -6.52 -0.45 6.53
CA ARG A 10 -6.40 0.71 7.43
C ARG A 10 -5.04 1.39 7.31
N ARG A 11 -3.96 0.61 7.21
CA ARG A 11 -2.60 1.13 7.00
C ARG A 11 -2.50 1.91 5.69
N VAL A 12 -3.04 1.39 4.59
CA VAL A 12 -3.08 2.08 3.29
C VAL A 12 -3.86 3.39 3.38
N ALA A 13 -5.01 3.40 4.07
CA ALA A 13 -5.81 4.61 4.25
C ALA A 13 -5.05 5.68 5.06
N LEU A 14 -4.41 5.28 6.17
CA LEU A 14 -3.60 6.17 7.01
C LEU A 14 -2.43 6.76 6.23
N LEU A 15 -1.69 5.94 5.49
CA LEU A 15 -0.56 6.38 4.68
C LEU A 15 -0.98 7.25 3.50
N THR A 16 -2.18 7.03 2.94
CA THR A 16 -2.74 7.89 1.90
C THR A 16 -3.03 9.29 2.45
N ALA A 17 -3.61 9.39 3.64
CA ALA A 17 -3.82 10.68 4.30
C ALA A 17 -2.48 11.37 4.67
N GLY A 18 -1.51 10.60 5.16
CA GLY A 18 -0.18 11.10 5.48
C GLY A 18 0.59 11.64 4.28
N GLU A 19 0.57 10.91 3.16
CA GLU A 19 1.23 11.32 1.91
C GLU A 19 0.62 12.62 1.37
N ARG A 20 -0.71 12.78 1.38
CA ARG A 20 -1.38 14.01 0.96
C ARG A 20 -1.00 15.22 1.81
N ARG A 21 -0.90 15.05 3.13
CA ARG A 21 -0.44 16.12 4.04
C ARG A 21 1.00 16.51 3.75
N ALA A 22 1.87 15.53 3.57
CA ALA A 22 3.28 15.78 3.23
C ALA A 22 3.44 16.45 1.86
N ALA A 23 2.64 16.06 0.85
CA ALA A 23 2.61 16.70 -0.45
C ALA A 23 2.19 18.17 -0.36
N THR A 24 1.16 18.46 0.43
CA THR A 24 0.70 19.84 0.67
C THR A 24 1.78 20.68 1.36
N ALA A 25 2.46 20.13 2.36
CA ALA A 25 3.56 20.80 3.03
C ALA A 25 4.73 21.09 2.07
N TYR A 26 5.15 20.10 1.27
CA TYR A 26 6.18 20.29 0.25
C TYR A 26 5.82 21.41 -0.73
N GLU A 27 4.59 21.42 -1.24
CA GLU A 27 4.13 22.49 -2.14
C GLU A 27 4.16 23.88 -1.48
N ALA A 28 3.81 23.98 -0.19
CA ALA A 28 3.90 25.23 0.55
C ALA A 28 5.36 25.71 0.68
N TYR A 29 6.29 24.85 1.09
CA TYR A 29 7.71 25.21 1.20
C TYR A 29 8.35 25.50 -0.16
N ARG A 30 7.98 24.77 -1.20
CA ARG A 30 8.45 25.02 -2.57
C ARG A 30 8.04 26.42 -3.05
N ARG A 31 6.79 26.83 -2.79
CA ARG A 31 6.30 28.18 -3.12
C ARG A 31 6.94 29.24 -2.23
N GLY A 32 7.10 28.96 -0.94
CA GLY A 32 7.80 29.84 0.00
C GLY A 32 9.23 30.13 -0.46
N TYR A 33 9.97 29.10 -0.85
CA TYR A 33 11.33 29.24 -1.39
C TYR A 33 11.35 30.07 -2.69
N ALA A 34 10.45 29.78 -3.64
CA ALA A 34 10.35 30.55 -4.89
C ALA A 34 10.02 32.04 -4.67
N ALA A 35 9.30 32.35 -3.58
CA ALA A 35 8.96 33.71 -3.18
C ALA A 35 10.00 34.36 -2.24
N GLY A 36 11.07 33.66 -1.87
CA GLY A 36 12.08 34.15 -0.92
C GLY A 36 11.62 34.18 0.55
N LEU A 37 10.50 33.52 0.88
CA LEU A 37 9.90 33.47 2.22
C LEU A 37 10.44 32.31 3.08
N SER A 38 11.14 31.36 2.48
CA SER A 38 11.78 30.24 3.19
C SER A 38 13.08 29.83 2.50
N ASP A 39 13.96 29.15 3.21
CA ASP A 39 15.22 28.62 2.64
C ASP A 39 15.03 27.33 1.82
N LEU A 40 16.03 27.02 0.99
CA LEU A 40 16.06 25.82 0.15
C LEU A 40 16.09 24.53 0.99
N THR A 41 16.79 24.55 2.13
CA THR A 41 16.93 23.38 3.01
C THR A 41 15.57 22.91 3.53
N SER A 42 14.70 23.84 3.91
CA SER A 42 13.34 23.58 4.37
C SER A 42 12.48 22.96 3.26
N ALA A 43 12.62 23.44 2.01
CA ALA A 43 11.94 22.86 0.86
C ALA A 43 12.41 21.43 0.56
N LEU A 44 13.72 21.18 0.61
CA LEU A 44 14.30 19.86 0.41
C LEU A 44 13.91 18.88 1.53
N GLN A 45 13.86 19.33 2.79
CA GLN A 45 13.42 18.51 3.92
C GLN A 45 11.94 18.11 3.79
N ALA A 46 11.09 19.03 3.35
CA ALA A 46 9.68 18.75 3.08
C ALA A 46 9.54 17.78 1.89
N GLU A 47 10.35 17.94 0.85
CA GLU A 47 10.38 17.02 -0.28
C GLU A 47 10.79 15.61 0.12
N GLN A 48 11.87 15.48 0.91
CA GLN A 48 12.34 14.19 1.41
C GLN A 48 11.26 13.51 2.24
N THR A 49 10.56 14.27 3.09
CA THR A 49 9.44 13.77 3.90
C THR A 49 8.29 13.26 3.04
N TRP A 50 7.89 14.03 2.02
CA TRP A 50 6.86 13.61 1.06
C TRP A 50 7.25 12.35 0.30
N ARG A 51 8.49 12.30 -0.22
CA ARG A 51 9.01 11.13 -0.94
C ARG A 51 9.06 9.89 -0.03
N ALA A 52 9.44 10.03 1.23
CA ALA A 52 9.42 8.95 2.21
C ALA A 52 7.99 8.44 2.47
N ALA A 53 7.02 9.34 2.65
CA ALA A 53 5.61 8.99 2.80
C ALA A 53 5.07 8.26 1.56
N ARG A 54 5.44 8.72 0.35
CA ARG A 54 5.06 8.09 -0.91
C ARG A 54 5.63 6.67 -1.05
N THR A 55 6.89 6.47 -0.68
CA THR A 55 7.53 5.15 -0.64
C THR A 55 6.82 4.22 0.36
N ALA A 56 6.51 4.71 1.56
CA ALA A 56 5.80 3.93 2.57
C ALA A 56 4.39 3.52 2.10
N LEU A 57 3.66 4.43 1.46
CA LEU A 57 2.34 4.15 0.88
C LEU A 57 2.42 3.08 -0.23
N SER A 58 3.40 3.21 -1.13
CA SER A 58 3.62 2.22 -2.20
C SER A 58 3.91 0.83 -1.63
N GLY A 59 4.80 0.75 -0.63
CA GLY A 59 5.10 -0.50 0.08
C GLY A 59 3.87 -1.11 0.75
N ALA A 60 3.05 -0.29 1.42
CA ALA A 60 1.82 -0.77 2.06
C ALA A 60 0.78 -1.28 1.05
N ARG A 61 0.64 -0.63 -0.12
CA ARG A 61 -0.22 -1.12 -1.20
C ARG A 61 0.24 -2.47 -1.74
N GLY A 62 1.55 -2.64 -1.94
CA GLY A 62 2.13 -3.92 -2.35
C GLY A 62 1.86 -5.04 -1.34
N GLN A 63 2.07 -4.76 -0.05
CA GLN A 63 1.79 -5.71 1.04
C GLN A 63 0.31 -6.09 1.09
N ALA A 64 -0.60 -5.10 0.99
CA ALA A 64 -2.04 -5.33 0.99
C ALA A 64 -2.48 -6.23 -0.18
N LEU A 65 -1.94 -5.99 -1.38
CA LEU A 65 -2.23 -6.81 -2.56
C LEU A 65 -1.75 -8.25 -2.39
N GLN A 66 -0.49 -8.43 -1.96
CA GLN A 66 0.06 -9.76 -1.68
C GLN A 66 -0.79 -10.50 -0.64
N ARG A 67 -1.22 -9.81 0.43
CA ARG A 67 -2.04 -10.43 1.48
C ARG A 67 -3.46 -10.77 1.02
N ALA A 68 -4.05 -9.96 0.14
CA ALA A 68 -5.33 -10.27 -0.48
C ALA A 68 -5.23 -11.56 -1.31
N VAL A 69 -4.20 -11.69 -2.14
CA VAL A 69 -3.95 -12.90 -2.93
C VAL A 69 -3.77 -14.13 -2.04
N GLN A 70 -2.96 -14.04 -0.98
CA GLN A 70 -2.75 -15.17 -0.07
C GLN A 70 -4.02 -15.56 0.70
N THR A 71 -4.81 -14.57 1.11
CA THR A 71 -6.08 -14.83 1.81
C THR A 71 -7.07 -15.52 0.87
N TYR A 72 -7.17 -15.08 -0.39
CA TYR A 72 -8.00 -15.73 -1.40
C TYR A 72 -7.60 -17.19 -1.64
N LYS A 73 -6.30 -17.47 -1.78
CA LYS A 73 -5.78 -18.83 -1.92
C LYS A 73 -6.08 -19.70 -0.71
N ALA A 74 -5.88 -19.18 0.50
CA ALA A 74 -6.10 -19.91 1.75
C ALA A 74 -7.58 -20.23 2.03
N LEU A 75 -8.51 -19.37 1.57
CA LEU A 75 -9.95 -19.62 1.64
C LEU A 75 -10.45 -20.60 0.58
N GLY A 76 -9.57 -21.02 -0.34
CA GLY A 76 -9.88 -22.05 -1.29
C GLY A 76 -10.00 -21.63 -2.74
N GLY A 77 -9.71 -20.37 -3.08
CA GLY A 77 -9.66 -19.91 -4.47
C GLY A 77 -8.51 -20.52 -5.30
N GLY A 78 -7.86 -21.58 -4.82
CA GLY A 78 -6.77 -22.31 -5.47
C GLY A 78 -6.96 -23.82 -5.58
N TRP A 79 -8.09 -24.41 -5.14
CA TRP A 79 -8.41 -25.79 -5.51
C TRP A 79 -9.03 -25.81 -6.91
N SER A 80 -8.20 -26.11 -7.91
CA SER A 80 -8.71 -26.90 -9.03
C SER A 80 -8.84 -28.34 -8.51
N PRO A 81 -10.04 -28.93 -8.44
CA PRO A 81 -10.13 -30.37 -8.25
C PRO A 81 -9.43 -30.98 -9.47
N GLN A 82 -8.21 -31.51 -9.30
CA GLN A 82 -7.76 -32.55 -10.23
C GLN A 82 -8.84 -33.62 -10.12
N ALA A 83 -9.55 -33.83 -11.23
CA ALA A 83 -10.69 -34.73 -11.33
C ALA A 83 -10.38 -35.98 -10.50
N VAL A 84 -11.15 -36.20 -9.43
CA VAL A 84 -11.11 -37.46 -8.69
C VAL A 84 -11.45 -38.52 -9.75
N PRO A 85 -10.51 -39.40 -10.16
CA PRO A 85 -10.88 -40.45 -11.08
C PRO A 85 -11.91 -41.29 -10.33
N GLU A 86 -13.12 -41.30 -10.85
CA GLU A 86 -14.23 -42.11 -10.38
C GLU A 86 -13.71 -43.55 -10.35
N THR A 87 -13.54 -44.09 -9.14
CA THR A 87 -13.17 -45.48 -8.95
C THR A 87 -14.25 -46.31 -9.63
N ALA A 88 -13.95 -46.80 -10.83
CA ALA A 88 -14.78 -47.77 -11.52
C ALA A 88 -14.71 -49.09 -10.75
N SER A 89 -15.48 -49.16 -9.67
CA SER A 89 -15.93 -50.41 -9.10
C SER A 89 -17.09 -50.89 -9.94
N SER A 90 -16.82 -51.81 -10.86
CA SER A 90 -17.86 -52.67 -11.42
C SER A 90 -17.27 -53.88 -12.15
N ARG A 91 -17.43 -55.03 -11.47
CA ARG A 91 -17.52 -56.42 -11.95
C ARG A 91 -16.29 -57.10 -12.54
#